data_AF-A0A2G2XAR3-F1
#
_entry.id   AF-A0A2G2XAR3-F1
#
_cell.length_a   1.000
_cell.length_b   1.000
_cell.length_c   1.000
_cell.angle_alpha   90.00
_cell.angle_beta   90.00
_cell.angle_gamma   90.00
#
_symmetry.space_group_name_H-M   'P 1'
#
loop_
_entity.id
_entity.type
_entity.pdbx_description
1 polymer ?
#
loop_
_entity_poly.entity_id
_entity_poly.type
_entity_poly.pdbx_seq_one_letter_code
_entity_poly.pdbx_strand_id
1 'polypeptide(L)'
;MKLGCWQGFDIKDYPGGHPGTTVFPRPNNLEFPTNVERMKDYAAQALKLYNEKFDAKYEVNEILKVNGDECGIYFIFYITFMVTNGEKEYFQA
;
A
#
# COMPACT_ATOMS: atom_id res chain seq x y z
N MET A 1 -1.44 6.22 -8.74
CA MET A 1 -2.34 7.38 -8.86
C MET A 1 -1.56 8.54 -8.31
N LYS A 2 -1.18 9.51 -9.13
CA LYS A 2 -0.48 10.71 -8.66
C LYS A 2 -1.36 11.36 -7.60
N LEU A 3 -0.81 11.65 -6.42
CA LEU A 3 -1.54 12.23 -5.29
C LEU A 3 -1.95 13.68 -5.64
N GLY A 4 -3.03 13.80 -6.39
CA GLY A 4 -3.81 15.01 -6.59
C GLY A 4 -5.19 14.79 -5.97
N CYS A 5 -5.46 15.49 -4.88
CA CYS A 5 -6.80 15.78 -4.35
C CYS A 5 -7.66 14.62 -3.85
N TRP A 6 -7.07 13.49 -3.44
CA TRP A 6 -7.60 12.77 -2.29
C TRP A 6 -6.67 13.10 -1.13
N GLN A 7 -7.20 13.70 -0.05
CA GLN A 7 -6.58 13.57 1.26
C GLN A 7 -6.64 12.09 1.64
N GLY A 8 -5.83 11.27 0.97
CA GLY A 8 -5.53 9.92 1.40
C GLY A 8 -5.06 10.07 2.83
N PHE A 9 -5.72 9.34 3.72
CA PHE A 9 -5.42 9.28 5.15
C PHE A 9 -3.90 9.40 5.34
N ASP A 10 -3.43 10.46 6.02
CA ASP A 10 -2.03 10.49 6.43
C ASP A 10 -1.86 9.33 7.40
N ILE A 11 -1.17 8.29 6.92
CA ILE A 11 -1.05 7.01 7.61
C ILE A 11 -0.24 7.14 8.90
N LYS A 12 0.33 8.32 9.20
CA LYS A 12 0.89 8.65 10.51
C LYS A 12 -0.18 8.76 11.60
N ASP A 13 -1.42 9.03 11.23
CA ASP A 13 -2.57 9.04 12.14
C ASP A 13 -3.23 7.65 12.13
N TYR A 14 -2.58 6.66 12.76
CA TYR A 14 -3.36 5.54 13.27
C TYR A 14 -4.29 6.11 14.35
N PRO A 15 -5.63 6.10 14.18
CA PRO A 15 -6.56 6.78 15.09
C PRO A 15 -6.66 6.13 16.49
N GLY A 16 -5.72 5.22 16.83
CA GLY A 16 -5.78 4.40 18.02
C GLY A 16 -6.81 3.27 17.88
N GLY A 17 -6.91 2.44 18.94
CA GLY A 17 -7.89 1.35 19.05
C GLY A 17 -9.33 1.83 19.23
N HIS A 18 -9.73 2.91 18.56
CA HIS A 18 -11.10 3.39 18.58
C HIS A 18 -12.04 2.29 18.04
N PRO A 19 -13.20 2.02 18.66
CA PRO A 19 -14.10 0.95 18.25
C PRO A 19 -14.63 1.06 16.80
N GLY A 20 -14.59 2.26 16.22
CA GLY A 20 -14.95 2.51 14.83
C GLY A 20 -13.80 2.37 13.82
N THR A 21 -12.58 2.03 14.27
CA THR A 21 -11.44 1.78 13.38
C THR A 21 -11.55 0.37 12.79
N THR A 22 -11.55 0.26 11.48
CA THR A 22 -11.57 -1.04 10.77
C THR A 22 -10.22 -1.38 10.14
N VAL A 23 -9.38 -0.37 9.88
CA VAL A 23 -8.04 -0.53 9.30
C VAL A 23 -6.97 -0.54 10.40
N PHE A 24 -6.25 -1.65 10.52
CA PHE A 24 -5.20 -1.83 11.54
C PHE A 24 -3.81 -1.99 10.92
N PRO A 25 -2.75 -1.47 11.57
CA PRO A 25 -1.36 -1.78 11.21
C PRO A 25 -1.11 -3.28 11.24
N ARG A 26 -0.42 -3.80 10.22
CA ARG A 26 -0.04 -5.21 10.12
C ARG A 26 1.49 -5.36 9.95
N PRO A 27 2.28 -4.99 10.97
CA PRO A 27 3.76 -5.01 10.90
C PRO A 27 4.31 -6.41 10.67
N ASN A 28 3.61 -7.45 11.12
CA ASN A 28 3.95 -8.86 10.88
C ASN A 28 4.06 -9.22 9.37
N ASN A 29 3.43 -8.47 8.46
CA ASN A 29 3.64 -8.67 7.03
C ASN A 29 5.02 -8.21 6.54
N LEU A 30 5.74 -7.42 7.34
CA LEU A 30 7.09 -6.95 7.05
C LEU A 30 8.18 -7.75 7.80
N GLU A 31 7.79 -8.53 8.81
CA GLU A 31 8.72 -9.34 9.62
C GLU A 31 9.13 -10.65 8.94
N PHE A 32 8.25 -11.25 8.12
CA PHE A 32 8.49 -12.52 7.47
C PHE A 32 8.77 -12.34 5.96
N PRO A 33 9.89 -12.85 5.41
CA PRO A 33 10.25 -12.67 4.01
C PRO A 33 9.16 -13.11 3.02
N THR A 34 8.46 -14.21 3.32
CA THR A 34 7.36 -14.73 2.49
C THR A 34 6.17 -13.78 2.45
N ASN A 35 5.87 -13.08 3.55
CA ASN A 35 4.83 -12.05 3.56
C ASN A 35 5.29 -10.81 2.79
N VAL A 36 6.56 -10.40 2.94
CA VAL A 36 7.13 -9.27 2.20
C VAL A 36 7.05 -9.51 0.70
N GLU A 37 7.41 -10.69 0.22
CA GLU A 37 7.30 -11.07 -1.19
C GLU A 37 5.85 -11.00 -1.68
N ARG A 38 4.89 -11.51 -0.89
CA ARG A 38 3.47 -11.40 -1.22
C ARG A 38 2.99 -9.94 -1.30
N MET A 39 3.43 -9.08 -0.37
CA MET A 39 3.08 -7.65 -0.40
C MET A 39 3.70 -6.92 -1.59
N LYS A 40 4.94 -7.28 -1.97
CA LYS A 40 5.59 -6.80 -3.20
C LYS A 40 4.83 -7.22 -4.45
N ASP A 41 4.37 -8.46 -4.53
CA ASP A 41 3.59 -8.97 -5.64
C ASP A 41 2.25 -8.20 -5.79
N TYR A 42 1.51 -8.00 -4.69
CA TYR A 42 0.29 -7.19 -4.71
C TYR A 42 0.53 -5.74 -5.14
N ALA A 43 1.58 -5.10 -4.61
CA ALA A 43 1.98 -3.76 -5.01
C ALA A 43 2.33 -3.70 -6.51
N ALA A 44 3.05 -4.70 -7.02
CA ALA A 44 3.44 -4.78 -8.42
C ALA A 44 2.23 -4.97 -9.35
N GLN A 45 1.25 -5.80 -8.96
CA GLN A 45 0.00 -5.97 -9.70
C GLN A 45 -0.79 -4.66 -9.77
N ALA A 46 -0.94 -3.96 -8.64
CA ALA A 46 -1.62 -2.67 -8.61
C ALA A 46 -0.87 -1.60 -9.43
N LEU A 47 0.47 -1.59 -9.35
CA LEU A 47 1.30 -0.65 -10.09
C LEU A 47 1.25 -0.92 -11.60
N LYS A 48 1.17 -2.19 -12.01
CA LYS A 48 0.98 -2.57 -13.43
C LYS A 48 -0.31 -1.96 -13.98
N LEU A 49 -1.43 -2.11 -13.28
CA LEU A 49 -2.71 -1.52 -13.69
C LEU A 49 -2.63 0.01 -13.78
N TYR A 50 -1.90 0.64 -12.85
CA TYR A 50 -1.65 2.08 -12.91
C TYR A 50 -0.80 2.48 -14.12
N ASN A 51 0.31 1.78 -14.36
CA ASN A 51 1.20 2.03 -15.48
C ASN A 51 0.47 1.89 -16.82
N GLU A 52 -0.34 0.84 -17.00
CA GLU A 52 -1.15 0.63 -18.20
C GLU A 52 -2.18 1.75 -18.40
N LYS A 53 -2.83 2.20 -17.33
CA LYS A 53 -3.86 3.25 -17.40
C LYS A 53 -3.30 4.64 -17.73
N PHE A 54 -2.06 4.93 -17.30
CA PHE A 54 -1.47 6.27 -17.38
C PHE A 54 -0.23 6.35 -18.28
N ASP A 55 0.05 5.30 -19.06
CA ASP A 55 1.25 5.15 -19.89
C ASP A 55 2.55 5.50 -19.12
N ALA A 56 2.66 4.94 -17.92
CA ALA A 56 3.78 5.16 -17.02
C ALA A 56 4.66 3.92 -16.87
N LYS A 57 5.86 4.08 -16.30
CA LYS A 57 6.87 3.01 -16.14
C LYS A 57 7.44 2.97 -14.73
N TYR A 58 6.56 3.08 -13.73
CA TYR A 58 6.98 2.96 -12.33
C TYR A 58 7.33 1.51 -11.99
N GLU A 59 8.35 1.34 -11.14
CA GLU A 59 8.73 0.05 -10.55
C GLU A 59 8.63 0.11 -9.04
N VAL A 60 8.23 -1.00 -8.39
CA VAL A 60 8.20 -1.11 -6.92
C VAL A 60 9.61 -1.32 -6.39
N ASN A 61 10.06 -0.44 -5.49
CA ASN A 61 11.37 -0.57 -4.84
C ASN A 61 11.27 -1.34 -3.52
N GLU A 62 10.39 -0.87 -2.64
CA GLU A 62 10.34 -1.27 -1.23
C GLU A 62 8.93 -1.11 -0.68
N ILE A 63 8.49 -2.07 0.14
CA ILE A 63 7.27 -1.95 0.92
C ILE A 63 7.61 -1.28 2.24
N LEU A 64 6.96 -0.17 2.54
CA LEU A 64 7.25 0.65 3.71
C LEU A 64 6.27 0.38 4.85
N LYS A 65 5.01 0.13 4.51
CA LYS A 65 3.94 -0.07 5.49
C LYS A 65 2.83 -0.93 4.91
N VAL A 66 2.26 -1.78 5.76
CA VAL A 66 1.08 -2.58 5.46
C VAL A 66 0.06 -2.35 6.57
N ASN A 67 -1.13 -1.92 6.18
CA ASN A 67 -2.31 -2.01 7.02
C ASN A 67 -3.29 -3.02 6.42
N GLY A 68 -4.27 -3.44 7.20
CA GLY A 68 -5.35 -4.25 6.65
C GLY A 68 -6.66 -4.12 7.40
N ASP A 69 -7.72 -4.49 6.71
CA ASP A 69 -9.11 -4.46 7.18
C ASP A 69 -9.78 -5.80 6.85
N GLU A 70 -10.71 -6.20 7.71
CA GLU A 70 -11.55 -7.37 7.54
C GLU A 70 -12.89 -6.95 6.93
N CYS A 71 -13.08 -7.28 5.65
CA CYS A 71 -14.31 -6.99 4.92
C CYS A 71 -15.08 -8.29 4.66
N GLY A 72 -15.89 -8.69 5.64
CA GLY A 72 -16.61 -9.96 5.61
C GLY A 72 -15.66 -11.16 5.62
N ILE A 73 -15.68 -11.97 4.57
CA ILE A 73 -14.74 -13.11 4.43
C ILE A 73 -13.41 -12.71 3.77
N TYR A 74 -13.27 -11.46 3.35
CA TYR A 74 -12.09 -10.96 2.65
C TYR A 74 -11.18 -10.16 3.58
N PHE A 75 -9.88 -10.22 3.29
CA PHE A 75 -8.89 -9.39 3.94
C PHE A 75 -8.37 -8.36 2.93
N ILE A 76 -8.56 -7.08 3.23
CA ILE A 76 -8.10 -5.97 2.38
C ILE A 76 -6.74 -5.53 2.90
N PHE A 77 -5.76 -5.43 2.01
CA PHE A 77 -4.45 -4.86 2.32
C PHE A 77 -4.36 -3.44 1.78
N TYR A 78 -3.85 -2.53 2.59
CA TYR A 78 -3.43 -1.20 2.18
C TYR A 78 -1.92 -1.13 2.27
N ILE A 79 -1.26 -1.11 1.12
CA ILE A 79 0.19 -1.25 1.02
C ILE A 79 0.79 0.08 0.61
N THR A 80 1.60 0.68 1.47
CA THR A 80 2.41 1.86 1.13
C THR A 80 3.79 1.40 0.66
N PHE A 81 4.18 1.81 -0.53
CA PHE A 81 5.43 1.40 -1.15
C PHE A 81 6.10 2.54 -1.92
N MET A 82 7.43 2.46 -1.99
CA MET A 82 8.23 3.40 -2.77
C MET A 82 8.33 2.92 -4.22
N VAL A 83 8.22 3.85 -5.16
CA VAL A 83 8.42 3.61 -6.58
C VAL A 83 9.48 4.54 -7.18
N THR A 84 10.02 4.16 -8.33
CA THR A 84 10.93 5.01 -9.12
C THR A 84 10.38 5.26 -10.52
N ASN A 85 10.40 6.52 -10.97
CA ASN A 85 10.22 6.91 -12.38
C ASN A 85 10.99 8.21 -12.65
N GLY A 86 12.31 8.12 -12.66
CA GLY A 86 13.21 9.28 -12.61
C GLY A 86 13.46 9.78 -11.19
N GLU A 87 12.39 10.05 -10.43
CA GLU A 87 12.44 10.41 -9.01
C GLU A 87 11.79 9.34 -8.12
N LYS A 88 12.09 9.38 -6.82
CA LYS A 88 11.47 8.51 -5.81
C LYS A 88 10.12 9.08 -5.41
N GLU A 89 9.07 8.27 -5.55
CA GLU A 89 7.71 8.63 -5.16
C GLU A 89 7.11 7.59 -4.21
N TYR A 90 6.06 7.97 -3.49
CA TYR A 90 5.32 7.09 -2.57
C TYR A 90 3.94 6.79 -3.12
N PHE A 91 3.61 5.51 -3.23
CA PHE A 91 2.32 5.03 -3.69
C PHE A 91 1.63 4.27 -2.56
N GLN A 92 0.30 4.29 -2.59
CA GLN A 92 -0.54 3.38 -1.83
C GLN A 92 -1.47 2.66 -2.80
N ALA A 93 -1.64 1.36 -2.59
CA ALA A 93 -2.59 0.50 -3.28
C ALA A 93 -3.43 -0.28 -2.28
#